data_AF-A0A059WZL3-F1
#
_entry.id   AF-A0A059WZL3-F1
#
_cell.length_a   1.000
_cell.length_b   1.000
_cell.length_c   1.000
_cell.angle_alpha   90.00
_cell.angle_beta   90.00
_cell.angle_gamma   90.00
#
_symmetry.space_group_name_H-M   'P 1'
#
loop_
_entity.id
_entity.type
_entity.pdbx_description
1 polymer ?
#
loop_
_entity_poly.entity_id
_entity_poly.type
_entity_poly.pdbx_seq_one_letter_code
_entity_poly.pdbx_strand_id
1 'polypeptide(L)'
;MENLSKLKLILATPFLMLLAHYLAVFPHEYAHSFMAWALGYKQNPLAIDYGGTSWLNIFLLFNIDENVNYNFLVAEGHPYYMALIGFAGPGIANGLLYLLSLVLLANKNFQKKPFLFYFLFWFNFMNLANFYDYVPVRTFANHGDIGHITQGLGISPWWVYIVGGYFVAFVIWHFFTRTLIQAFIVLKLQTTALRAGLMMICVVVLFGYFGMAGFMGYGEISHFLSGTSVVLIPGVIVVCWPIRQWVKRQLDTFNQPS
;
A
#
# COMPACT_ATOMS: atom_id res chain seq x y z
N MET A 1 26.95 -0.69 21.24
CA MET A 1 25.70 -1.49 21.11
C MET A 1 24.67 -0.84 20.19
N GLU A 2 24.50 0.49 20.19
CA GLU A 2 23.52 1.18 19.34
C GLU A 2 23.76 1.04 17.81
N ASN A 3 25.02 1.05 17.35
CA ASN A 3 25.32 0.82 15.93
C ASN A 3 24.98 -0.60 15.46
N LEU A 4 25.08 -1.58 16.37
CA LEU A 4 24.74 -2.97 16.07
C LEU A 4 23.23 -3.16 15.89
N SER A 5 22.38 -2.45 16.63
CA SER A 5 20.93 -2.51 16.42
C SER A 5 20.51 -1.85 15.10
N LYS A 6 21.14 -0.72 14.73
CA LYS A 6 20.89 -0.03 13.45
C LYS A 6 21.29 -0.90 12.25
N LEU A 7 22.47 -1.53 12.30
CA LEU A 7 22.90 -2.47 11.26
C LEU A 7 21.92 -3.64 11.12
N LYS A 8 21.46 -4.21 12.24
CA LYS A 8 20.45 -5.28 12.21
C LYS A 8 19.14 -4.83 11.56
N LEU A 9 18.67 -3.60 11.81
CA LEU A 9 17.46 -3.08 11.16
C LEU A 9 17.64 -2.90 9.65
N ILE A 10 18.80 -2.41 9.22
CA ILE A 10 19.13 -2.29 7.78
C ILE A 10 19.12 -3.68 7.14
N LEU A 11 19.82 -4.65 7.73
CA LEU A 11 19.87 -6.02 7.22
C LEU A 11 18.50 -6.71 7.24
N ALA A 12 17.65 -6.39 8.22
CA ALA A 12 16.29 -6.93 8.32
C ALA A 12 15.29 -6.26 7.36
N THR A 13 15.62 -5.11 6.79
CA THR A 13 14.72 -4.32 5.92
C THR A 13 14.10 -5.15 4.78
N PRO A 14 14.86 -5.85 3.92
CA PRO A 14 14.27 -6.63 2.83
C PRO A 14 13.32 -7.71 3.34
N PHE A 15 13.67 -8.39 4.43
CA PHE A 15 12.83 -9.44 5.01
C PHE A 15 11.53 -8.89 5.61
N LEU A 16 11.63 -7.79 6.38
CA LEU A 16 10.46 -7.16 7.00
C LEU A 16 9.53 -6.53 5.96
N MET A 17 10.10 -5.94 4.90
CA MET A 17 9.33 -5.44 3.77
C MET A 17 8.60 -6.56 3.03
N LEU A 18 9.30 -7.66 2.73
CA LEU A 18 8.69 -8.82 2.07
C LEU A 18 7.57 -9.42 2.91
N LEU A 19 7.81 -9.62 4.21
CA LEU A 19 6.79 -10.12 5.13
C LEU A 19 5.59 -9.17 5.22
N ALA A 20 5.84 -7.86 5.30
CA ALA A 20 4.79 -6.85 5.29
C ALA A 20 3.98 -6.84 3.99
N HIS A 21 4.65 -7.03 2.84
CA HIS A 21 4.02 -7.11 1.52
C HIS A 21 3.09 -8.31 1.45
N TYR A 22 3.58 -9.49 1.80
CA TYR A 22 2.79 -10.71 1.89
C TYR A 22 1.56 -10.54 2.78
N LEU A 23 1.75 -10.00 3.98
CA LEU A 23 0.66 -9.81 4.93
C LEU A 23 -0.30 -8.68 4.53
N ALA A 24 0.04 -7.83 3.56
CA ALA A 24 -0.86 -6.82 3.01
C ALA A 24 -1.65 -7.37 1.80
N VAL A 25 -1.01 -8.19 0.96
CA VAL A 25 -1.61 -8.77 -0.25
C VAL A 25 -2.51 -9.96 0.07
N PHE A 26 -2.07 -10.93 0.88
CA PHE A 26 -2.90 -12.12 1.11
C PHE A 26 -4.25 -11.81 1.77
N PRO A 27 -4.33 -10.98 2.84
CA PRO A 27 -5.62 -10.59 3.38
C PRO A 27 -6.51 -9.81 2.40
N HIS A 28 -5.92 -9.10 1.45
CA HIS A 28 -6.66 -8.41 0.39
C HIS A 28 -7.36 -9.43 -0.52
N GLU A 29 -6.60 -10.39 -1.05
CA GLU A 29 -7.12 -11.45 -1.92
C GLU A 29 -8.13 -12.35 -1.21
N TYR A 30 -7.84 -12.69 0.06
CA TYR A 30 -8.80 -13.41 0.88
C TYR A 30 -10.06 -12.58 1.14
N ALA A 31 -10.00 -11.26 1.29
CA ALA A 31 -11.20 -10.48 1.50
C ALA A 31 -12.15 -10.52 0.30
N HIS A 32 -11.63 -10.45 -0.93
CA HIS A 32 -12.42 -10.72 -2.14
C HIS A 32 -13.06 -12.11 -2.08
N SER A 33 -12.24 -13.14 -1.85
CA SER A 33 -12.65 -14.53 -1.84
C SER A 33 -13.69 -14.86 -0.75
N PHE A 34 -13.51 -14.34 0.47
CA PHE A 34 -14.46 -14.48 1.57
C PHE A 34 -15.75 -13.70 1.33
N MET A 35 -15.68 -12.51 0.71
CA MET A 35 -16.88 -11.76 0.34
C MET A 35 -17.68 -12.52 -0.72
N ALA A 36 -17.02 -13.06 -1.75
CA ALA A 36 -17.68 -13.87 -2.77
C ALA A 36 -18.31 -15.13 -2.17
N TRP A 37 -17.64 -15.80 -1.24
CA TRP A 37 -18.18 -16.94 -0.50
C TRP A 37 -19.39 -16.55 0.36
N ALA A 38 -19.31 -15.46 1.10
CA ALA A 38 -20.41 -14.97 1.94
C ALA A 38 -21.66 -14.60 1.12
N LEU A 39 -21.48 -14.16 -0.12
CA LEU A 39 -22.56 -13.87 -1.08
C LEU A 39 -23.06 -15.12 -1.83
N GLY A 40 -22.43 -16.29 -1.65
CA GLY A 40 -22.81 -17.54 -2.31
C GLY A 40 -22.19 -17.77 -3.69
N TYR A 41 -21.26 -16.93 -4.12
CA TYR A 41 -20.63 -16.94 -5.46
C TYR A 41 -19.25 -17.58 -5.51
N LYS A 42 -18.79 -18.13 -4.38
CA LYS A 42 -17.59 -18.95 -4.31
C LYS A 42 -17.80 -20.08 -3.31
N GLN A 43 -17.44 -21.30 -3.69
CA GLN A 43 -17.65 -22.49 -2.85
C GLN A 43 -16.65 -22.58 -1.69
N ASN A 44 -15.38 -22.24 -1.94
CA ASN A 44 -14.31 -22.32 -0.94
C ASN A 44 -13.55 -20.98 -0.89
N PRO A 45 -13.64 -20.20 0.20
CA PRO A 45 -12.97 -18.91 0.31
C PRO A 45 -11.43 -19.02 0.43
N LEU A 46 -10.90 -20.22 0.67
CA LEU A 46 -9.45 -20.46 0.75
C LEU A 46 -8.83 -20.81 -0.61
N ALA A 47 -9.65 -21.05 -1.63
CA ALA A 47 -9.21 -21.45 -2.98
C ALA A 47 -8.93 -20.22 -3.87
N ILE A 48 -7.90 -19.46 -3.50
CA ILE A 48 -7.32 -18.39 -4.33
C ILE A 48 -6.23 -18.97 -5.26
N ASP A 49 -5.94 -18.28 -6.36
CA ASP A 49 -4.76 -18.54 -7.17
C ASP A 49 -3.55 -17.82 -6.56
N TYR A 50 -2.48 -18.56 -6.28
CA TYR A 50 -1.25 -18.03 -5.67
C TYR A 50 -0.27 -17.46 -6.73
N GLY A 51 -0.71 -17.43 -8.00
CA GLY A 51 0.08 -16.97 -9.12
C GLY A 51 1.18 -17.95 -9.54
N GLY A 52 2.20 -17.44 -10.22
CA GLY A 52 3.32 -18.25 -10.71
C GLY A 52 4.31 -18.71 -9.64
N THR A 53 5.10 -19.72 -9.96
CA THR A 53 6.21 -20.22 -9.10
C THR A 53 7.57 -19.60 -9.42
N SER A 54 7.61 -18.58 -10.29
CA SER A 54 8.87 -17.91 -10.64
C SER A 54 9.43 -17.11 -9.46
N TRP A 55 10.74 -16.90 -9.43
CA TRP A 55 11.38 -16.08 -8.38
C TRP A 55 10.78 -14.67 -8.31
N LEU A 56 10.47 -14.07 -9.46
CA LEU A 56 9.81 -12.76 -9.49
C LEU A 56 8.42 -12.83 -8.85
N ASN A 57 7.64 -13.88 -9.13
CA ASN A 57 6.31 -14.03 -8.54
C ASN A 57 6.37 -14.27 -7.04
N ILE A 58 7.33 -15.07 -6.57
CA ILE A 58 7.54 -15.30 -5.14
C ILE A 58 7.87 -13.99 -4.44
N PHE A 59 8.78 -13.17 -4.97
CA PHE A 59 9.16 -11.93 -4.27
C PHE A 59 8.16 -10.79 -4.44
N LEU A 60 7.45 -10.73 -5.57
CA LEU A 60 6.64 -9.57 -5.95
C LEU A 60 5.14 -9.86 -5.99
N LEU A 61 4.72 -11.11 -5.80
CA LEU A 61 3.32 -11.53 -5.71
C LEU A 61 2.47 -11.10 -6.92
N PHE A 62 3.04 -11.23 -8.12
CA PHE A 62 2.28 -11.01 -9.33
C PHE A 62 1.22 -12.09 -9.54
N ASN A 63 0.16 -11.75 -10.28
CA ASN A 63 -0.88 -12.67 -10.73
C ASN A 63 -1.53 -13.52 -9.62
N ILE A 64 -1.53 -13.02 -8.38
CA ILE A 64 -2.40 -13.59 -7.35
C ILE A 64 -3.81 -13.12 -7.65
N ASP A 65 -4.77 -14.02 -7.53
CA ASP A 65 -6.16 -13.78 -7.92
C ASP A 65 -7.09 -14.50 -6.95
N GLU A 66 -8.16 -13.83 -6.56
CA GLU A 66 -9.18 -14.35 -5.65
C GLU A 66 -9.99 -15.51 -6.25
N ASN A 67 -9.83 -15.80 -7.55
CA ASN A 67 -10.50 -16.82 -8.35
C ASN A 67 -12.03 -16.74 -8.25
N VAL A 68 -12.55 -15.53 -8.50
CA VAL A 68 -14.00 -15.22 -8.50
C VAL A 68 -14.49 -15.06 -9.94
N ASN A 69 -15.60 -15.72 -10.29
CA ASN A 69 -16.20 -15.59 -11.61
C ASN A 69 -17.11 -14.35 -11.70
N TYR A 70 -16.50 -13.21 -11.95
CA TYR A 70 -17.18 -11.92 -12.08
C TYR A 70 -18.19 -11.86 -13.23
N ASN A 71 -17.94 -12.54 -14.34
CA ASN A 71 -18.86 -12.58 -15.47
C ASN A 71 -20.18 -13.27 -15.10
N PHE A 72 -20.10 -14.32 -14.29
CA PHE A 72 -21.28 -15.03 -13.80
C PHE A 72 -22.16 -14.14 -12.90
N LEU A 73 -21.56 -13.34 -12.01
CA LEU A 73 -22.28 -12.37 -11.17
C LEU A 73 -23.10 -11.38 -12.01
N VAL A 74 -22.50 -10.86 -13.08
CA VAL A 74 -23.19 -9.91 -13.98
C VAL A 74 -24.29 -10.62 -14.78
N ALA A 75 -24.02 -11.83 -15.28
CA ALA A 75 -24.99 -12.62 -16.04
C ALA A 75 -26.23 -12.99 -15.22
N GLU A 76 -26.09 -13.23 -13.92
CA GLU A 76 -27.22 -13.47 -13.01
C GLU A 76 -27.94 -12.19 -12.56
N GLY A 77 -27.50 -11.01 -13.00
CA GLY A 77 -28.13 -9.74 -12.64
C GLY A 77 -27.71 -9.19 -11.27
N HIS A 78 -26.53 -9.56 -10.77
CA HIS A 78 -25.97 -9.09 -9.50
C HIS A 78 -24.71 -8.21 -9.65
N PRO A 79 -24.72 -7.13 -10.45
CA PRO A 79 -23.54 -6.28 -10.64
C PRO A 79 -23.06 -5.61 -9.35
N TYR A 80 -23.96 -5.31 -8.40
CA TYR A 80 -23.58 -4.75 -7.11
C TYR A 80 -22.75 -5.72 -6.24
N TYR A 81 -22.89 -7.04 -6.42
CA TYR A 81 -22.07 -8.03 -5.74
C TYR A 81 -20.65 -8.03 -6.30
N MET A 82 -20.48 -7.87 -7.62
CA MET A 82 -19.17 -7.63 -8.23
C MET A 82 -18.50 -6.40 -7.60
N ALA A 83 -19.23 -5.29 -7.42
CA ALA A 83 -18.67 -4.10 -6.78
C ALA A 83 -18.30 -4.33 -5.30
N LEU A 84 -19.17 -5.01 -4.54
CA LEU A 84 -18.91 -5.28 -3.13
C LEU A 84 -17.70 -6.23 -2.95
N ILE A 85 -17.60 -7.26 -3.78
CA ILE A 85 -16.44 -8.15 -3.82
C ILE A 85 -15.20 -7.34 -4.20
N GLY A 86 -15.22 -6.57 -5.29
CA GLY A 86 -14.10 -5.71 -5.70
C GLY A 86 -13.71 -4.67 -4.65
N PHE A 87 -14.63 -4.22 -3.80
CA PHE A 87 -14.32 -3.31 -2.69
C PHE A 87 -13.71 -4.03 -1.47
N ALA A 88 -13.91 -5.34 -1.32
CA ALA A 88 -13.49 -6.07 -0.13
C ALA A 88 -11.97 -6.09 0.06
N GLY A 89 -11.19 -6.29 -1.00
CA GLY A 89 -9.72 -6.23 -0.93
C GLY A 89 -9.19 -4.85 -0.54
N PRO A 90 -9.29 -3.83 -1.41
CA PRO A 90 -8.67 -2.54 -1.14
C PRO A 90 -9.42 -1.76 -0.05
N GLY A 91 -10.75 -1.72 -0.11
CA GLY A 91 -11.58 -0.93 0.79
C GLY A 91 -11.68 -1.50 2.21
N ILE A 92 -11.95 -2.80 2.32
CA ILE A 92 -12.13 -3.45 3.63
C ILE A 92 -10.79 -3.94 4.18
N ALA A 93 -10.10 -4.86 3.50
CA ALA A 93 -8.88 -5.44 4.05
C ALA A 93 -7.75 -4.42 4.16
N ASN A 94 -7.29 -3.82 3.06
CA ASN A 94 -6.17 -2.86 3.17
C ASN A 94 -6.56 -1.62 3.97
N GLY A 95 -7.79 -1.13 3.86
CA GLY A 95 -8.28 0.00 4.66
C GLY A 95 -8.25 -0.26 6.17
N LEU A 96 -8.82 -1.37 6.62
CA LEU A 96 -8.82 -1.71 8.04
C LEU A 96 -7.41 -2.03 8.54
N LEU A 97 -6.58 -2.72 7.75
CA LEU A 97 -5.20 -3.02 8.12
C LEU A 97 -4.32 -1.78 8.15
N TYR A 98 -4.54 -0.81 7.26
CA TYR A 98 -3.90 0.50 7.31
C TYR A 98 -4.26 1.23 8.61
N LEU A 99 -5.56 1.33 8.95
CA LEU A 99 -6.00 2.01 10.17
C LEU A 99 -5.50 1.30 11.43
N LEU A 100 -5.59 -0.03 11.48
CA LEU A 100 -5.07 -0.83 12.59
C LEU A 100 -3.57 -0.60 12.78
N SER A 101 -2.78 -0.72 11.72
CA SER A 101 -1.34 -0.49 11.79
C SER A 101 -0.99 0.94 12.21
N LEU A 102 -1.77 1.94 11.77
CA LEU A 102 -1.60 3.33 12.18
C LEU A 102 -1.84 3.51 13.69
N VAL A 103 -2.91 2.93 14.24
CA VAL A 103 -3.20 2.94 15.67
C VAL A 103 -2.10 2.24 16.47
N LEU A 104 -1.59 1.11 15.99
CA LEU A 104 -0.51 0.37 16.64
C LEU A 104 0.82 1.15 16.61
N LEU A 105 1.12 1.87 15.53
CA LEU A 105 2.30 2.75 15.44
C LEU A 105 2.22 3.93 16.44
N ALA A 106 1.03 4.47 16.68
CA ALA A 106 0.82 5.52 17.67
C ALA A 106 0.98 5.03 19.13
N ASN A 107 0.90 3.72 19.37
CA ASN A 107 0.94 3.15 20.71
C ASN A 107 2.38 3.08 21.29
N LYS A 108 2.60 3.74 22.44
CA LYS A 108 3.89 3.82 23.14
C LYS A 108 4.49 2.45 23.49
N ASN A 109 3.69 1.40 23.68
CA ASN A 109 4.18 0.05 23.96
C ASN A 109 4.87 -0.58 22.75
N PHE A 110 4.34 -0.34 21.55
CA PHE A 110 4.94 -0.82 20.31
C PHE A 110 6.19 -0.02 19.95
N GLN A 111 6.22 1.29 20.23
CA GLN A 111 7.39 2.14 20.02
C GLN A 111 8.63 1.71 20.83
N LYS A 112 8.44 1.02 21.96
CA LYS A 112 9.55 0.45 22.75
C LYS A 112 10.18 -0.80 22.10
N LYS A 113 9.52 -1.41 21.10
CA LYS A 113 9.94 -2.65 20.45
C LYS A 113 10.38 -2.35 19.00
N PRO A 114 11.66 -2.02 18.74
CA PRO A 114 12.09 -1.42 17.47
C PRO A 114 11.82 -2.29 16.24
N PHE A 115 12.03 -3.61 16.32
CA PHE A 115 11.74 -4.52 15.20
C PHE A 115 10.25 -4.62 14.90
N LEU A 116 9.42 -4.71 15.94
CA LEU A 116 7.96 -4.80 15.77
C LEU A 116 7.40 -3.48 15.25
N PHE A 117 7.88 -2.34 15.77
CA PHE A 117 7.54 -1.02 15.24
C PHE A 117 7.94 -0.91 13.76
N TYR A 118 9.15 -1.34 13.40
CA TYR A 118 9.64 -1.26 12.03
C TYR A 118 8.88 -2.18 11.07
N PHE A 119 8.50 -3.38 11.52
CA PHE A 119 7.56 -4.24 10.79
C PHE A 119 6.21 -3.54 10.59
N LEU A 120 5.60 -2.99 11.65
CA LEU A 120 4.32 -2.28 11.56
C LEU A 120 4.40 -1.05 10.64
N PHE A 121 5.56 -0.38 10.60
CA PHE A 121 5.82 0.73 9.70
C PHE A 121 5.77 0.27 8.24
N TRP A 122 6.48 -0.81 7.89
CA TRP A 122 6.42 -1.38 6.55
C TRP A 122 5.04 -1.93 6.23
N PHE A 123 4.37 -2.57 7.19
CA PHE A 123 3.01 -3.07 7.01
C PHE A 123 2.02 -1.95 6.72
N ASN A 124 2.08 -0.84 7.47
CA ASN A 124 1.29 0.36 7.19
C ASN A 124 1.60 0.93 5.80
N PHE A 125 2.89 1.00 5.46
CA PHE A 125 3.35 1.49 4.16
C PHE A 125 2.88 0.61 2.99
N MET A 126 2.91 -0.72 3.10
CA MET A 126 2.44 -1.61 2.03
C MET A 126 0.93 -1.49 1.81
N ASN A 127 0.13 -1.37 2.87
CA ASN A 127 -1.31 -1.11 2.74
C ASN A 127 -1.60 0.26 2.08
N LEU A 128 -0.82 1.29 2.41
CA LEU A 128 -0.87 2.58 1.71
C LEU A 128 -0.46 2.45 0.23
N ALA A 129 0.60 1.71 -0.05
CA ALA A 129 1.12 1.57 -1.39
C ALA A 129 0.17 0.77 -2.30
N ASN A 130 -0.54 -0.21 -1.74
CA ASN A 130 -1.69 -0.85 -2.37
C ASN A 130 -2.76 0.19 -2.76
N PHE A 131 -3.17 1.08 -1.85
CA PHE A 131 -4.10 2.15 -2.21
C PHE A 131 -3.62 3.03 -3.37
N TYR A 132 -2.32 3.33 -3.39
CA TYR A 132 -1.70 4.06 -4.49
C TYR A 132 -1.73 3.29 -5.82
N ASP A 133 -1.47 1.99 -5.80
CA ASP A 133 -1.59 1.16 -6.99
C ASP A 133 -3.05 1.11 -7.50
N TYR A 134 -3.98 0.69 -6.65
CA TYR A 134 -5.35 0.44 -7.07
C TYR A 134 -6.06 1.72 -7.53
N VAL A 135 -5.92 2.81 -6.78
CA VAL A 135 -6.72 4.02 -7.04
C VAL A 135 -6.04 4.90 -8.09
N PRO A 136 -5.02 5.71 -7.81
CA PRO A 136 -4.53 6.63 -8.82
C PRO A 136 -3.87 5.94 -10.02
N VAL A 137 -3.32 4.72 -9.92
CA VAL A 137 -2.66 4.07 -11.06
C VAL A 137 -3.64 3.24 -11.90
N ARG A 138 -4.48 2.41 -11.28
CA ARG A 138 -5.30 1.40 -11.97
C ARG A 138 -6.79 1.75 -12.11
N THR A 139 -7.26 2.90 -11.63
CA THR A 139 -8.70 3.26 -11.64
C THR A 139 -9.37 3.16 -13.02
N PHE A 140 -8.64 3.42 -14.12
CA PHE A 140 -9.20 3.41 -15.47
C PHE A 140 -9.16 2.04 -16.16
N ALA A 141 -8.73 1.00 -15.44
CA ALA A 141 -8.77 -0.36 -15.95
C ALA A 141 -10.20 -0.91 -16.02
N ASN A 142 -10.50 -1.66 -17.08
CA ASN A 142 -11.76 -2.39 -17.21
C ASN A 142 -11.75 -3.74 -16.48
N HIS A 143 -10.75 -3.99 -15.65
CA HIS A 143 -10.56 -5.21 -14.87
C HIS A 143 -9.85 -4.89 -13.56
N GLY A 144 -9.77 -5.87 -12.67
CA GLY A 144 -9.28 -5.68 -11.29
C GLY A 144 -10.26 -4.91 -10.42
N ASP A 145 -9.87 -4.65 -9.18
CA ASP A 145 -10.75 -4.23 -8.10
C ASP A 145 -11.59 -2.99 -8.42
N ILE A 146 -10.92 -1.91 -8.84
CA ILE A 146 -11.61 -0.65 -9.17
C ILE A 146 -12.42 -0.79 -10.46
N GLY A 147 -11.96 -1.60 -11.42
CA GLY A 147 -12.73 -1.93 -12.61
C GLY A 147 -14.04 -2.64 -12.25
N HIS A 148 -13.99 -3.63 -11.35
CA HIS A 148 -15.17 -4.33 -10.84
C HIS A 148 -16.10 -3.40 -10.03
N ILE A 149 -15.55 -2.50 -9.21
CA ILE A 149 -16.34 -1.50 -8.47
C ILE A 149 -17.08 -0.56 -9.43
N THR A 150 -16.37 0.00 -10.41
CA THR A 150 -16.96 0.99 -11.34
C THR A 150 -18.01 0.36 -12.24
N GLN A 151 -17.76 -0.85 -12.76
CA GLN A 151 -18.72 -1.62 -13.55
C GLN A 151 -19.93 -2.03 -12.72
N GLY A 152 -19.70 -2.58 -11.52
CA GLY A 152 -20.76 -3.07 -10.65
C GLY A 152 -21.69 -1.97 -10.10
N LEU A 153 -21.17 -0.76 -9.89
CA LEU A 153 -21.95 0.41 -9.46
C LEU A 153 -22.46 1.28 -10.63
N GLY A 154 -21.99 1.06 -11.85
CA GLY A 154 -22.31 1.90 -13.00
C GLY A 154 -21.80 3.34 -12.86
N ILE A 155 -20.68 3.55 -12.14
CA ILE A 155 -20.10 4.88 -11.90
C ILE A 155 -18.91 5.13 -12.83
N SER A 156 -18.70 6.38 -13.20
CA SER A 156 -17.53 6.77 -13.99
C SER A 156 -16.24 6.59 -13.18
N PRO A 157 -15.17 6.00 -13.76
CA PRO A 157 -13.87 5.91 -13.10
C PRO A 157 -13.29 7.28 -12.73
N TRP A 158 -13.70 8.36 -13.39
CA TRP A 158 -13.30 9.73 -13.02
C TRP A 158 -13.72 10.12 -11.60
N TRP A 159 -14.89 9.66 -11.13
CA TRP A 159 -15.31 9.94 -9.76
C TRP A 159 -14.42 9.23 -8.74
N VAL A 160 -14.05 7.97 -9.02
CA VAL A 160 -13.12 7.21 -8.18
C VAL A 160 -11.74 7.84 -8.20
N TYR A 161 -11.26 8.28 -9.38
CA TYR A 161 -9.97 8.94 -9.53
C TYR A 161 -9.91 10.26 -8.75
N ILE A 162 -10.93 11.11 -8.85
CA ILE A 162 -10.95 12.41 -8.16
C ILE A 162 -11.07 12.19 -6.65
N VAL A 163 -12.15 11.55 -6.19
CA VAL A 163 -12.43 11.41 -4.75
C VAL A 163 -11.40 10.50 -4.08
N GLY A 164 -11.17 9.33 -4.65
CA GLY A 164 -10.19 8.37 -4.16
C GLY A 164 -8.76 8.87 -4.31
N GLY A 165 -8.42 9.55 -5.41
CA GLY A 165 -7.09 10.12 -5.61
C GLY A 165 -6.75 11.21 -4.58
N TYR A 166 -7.67 12.12 -4.27
CA TYR A 166 -7.46 13.10 -3.19
C TYR A 166 -7.31 12.43 -1.82
N PHE A 167 -8.10 11.39 -1.55
CA PHE A 167 -7.95 10.61 -0.33
C PHE A 167 -6.56 9.96 -0.25
N VAL A 168 -6.12 9.25 -1.30
CA VAL A 168 -4.80 8.61 -1.33
C VAL A 168 -3.68 9.64 -1.23
N ALA A 169 -3.78 10.78 -1.91
CA ALA A 169 -2.82 11.88 -1.79
C ALA A 169 -2.73 12.40 -0.36
N PHE A 170 -3.85 12.53 0.35
CA PHE A 170 -3.87 12.89 1.77
C PHE A 170 -3.19 11.84 2.63
N VAL A 171 -3.44 10.54 2.40
CA VAL A 171 -2.80 9.46 3.17
C VAL A 171 -1.29 9.42 2.92
N ILE A 172 -0.84 9.63 1.68
CA ILE A 172 0.59 9.75 1.33
C ILE A 172 1.21 10.95 2.04
N TRP A 173 0.55 12.11 1.99
CA TRP A 173 1.00 13.29 2.72
C TRP A 173 1.11 13.03 4.22
N HIS A 174 0.10 12.40 4.83
CA HIS A 174 0.11 12.02 6.24
C HIS A 174 1.29 11.08 6.55
N PHE A 175 1.53 10.08 5.71
CA PHE A 175 2.63 9.16 5.88
C PHE A 175 4.00 9.87 5.87
N PHE A 176 4.28 10.68 4.85
CA PHE A 176 5.58 11.36 4.75
C PHE A 176 5.77 12.45 5.82
N THR A 177 4.70 13.12 6.25
CA THR A 177 4.80 14.21 7.22
C THR A 177 4.71 13.77 8.68
N ARG A 178 4.08 12.62 8.97
CA ARG A 178 3.87 12.11 10.33
C ARG A 178 4.51 10.75 10.53
N THR A 179 4.06 9.71 9.82
CA THR A 179 4.48 8.33 10.07
C THR A 179 5.98 8.12 9.83
N LEU A 180 6.53 8.66 8.75
CA LEU A 180 7.96 8.59 8.44
C LEU A 180 8.81 9.36 9.46
N ILE A 181 8.35 10.53 9.88
CA ILE A 181 9.02 11.35 10.90
C ILE A 181 9.04 10.60 12.24
N GLN A 182 7.91 10.01 12.62
CA GLN A 182 7.82 9.17 13.81
C GLN A 182 8.81 7.99 13.74
N ALA A 183 8.96 7.35 12.58
CA ALA A 183 9.94 6.29 12.39
C ALA A 183 11.39 6.79 12.58
N PHE A 184 11.73 7.99 12.10
CA PHE A 184 13.05 8.58 12.35
C PHE A 184 13.36 8.72 13.83
N ILE A 185 12.36 9.07 14.64
CA ILE A 185 12.49 9.30 16.08
C ILE A 185 12.54 7.98 16.84
N VAL A 186 11.55 7.11 16.65
CA VAL A 186 11.41 5.85 17.39
C VAL A 186 12.59 4.91 17.09
N LEU A 187 13.05 4.86 15.83
CA LEU A 187 14.20 4.06 15.43
C LEU A 187 15.55 4.75 15.70
N LYS A 188 15.52 5.97 16.26
CA LYS A 188 16.71 6.77 16.60
C LYS A 188 17.67 6.94 15.41
N LEU A 189 17.12 7.25 14.24
CA LEU A 189 17.90 7.53 13.04
C LEU A 189 18.53 8.93 13.20
N GLN A 190 19.76 8.97 13.71
CA GLN A 190 20.45 10.21 14.06
C GLN A 190 21.08 10.92 12.84
N THR A 191 21.57 10.15 11.86
CA THR A 191 22.28 10.72 10.72
C THR A 191 21.32 11.05 9.57
N THR A 192 21.64 12.12 8.84
CA THR A 192 20.92 12.50 7.61
C THR A 192 20.92 11.36 6.60
N ALA A 193 22.03 10.62 6.48
CA ALA A 193 22.15 9.50 5.55
C ALA A 193 21.14 8.37 5.85
N LEU A 194 20.95 7.98 7.12
CA LEU A 194 19.98 6.94 7.48
C LEU A 194 18.54 7.38 7.22
N ARG A 195 18.20 8.63 7.56
CA ARG A 195 16.88 9.21 7.29
C ARG A 195 16.61 9.29 5.78
N ALA A 196 17.60 9.71 5.02
CA ALA A 196 17.52 9.80 3.55
C ALA A 196 17.36 8.41 2.94
N GLY A 197 18.13 7.41 3.40
CA GLY A 197 18.02 6.04 2.94
C GLY A 197 16.62 5.46 3.12
N LEU A 198 16.06 5.56 4.34
CA LEU A 198 14.70 5.07 4.59
C LEU A 198 13.66 5.82 3.73
N MET A 199 13.75 7.15 3.66
CA MET A 199 12.85 7.96 2.83
C MET A 199 12.93 7.58 1.36
N MET A 200 14.15 7.44 0.80
CA MET A 200 14.37 7.05 -0.59
C MET A 200 13.78 5.68 -0.89
N ILE A 201 13.95 4.69 0.00
CA ILE A 201 13.32 3.37 -0.17
C ILE A 201 11.79 3.52 -0.22
N CYS A 202 11.19 4.27 0.70
CA CYS A 202 9.74 4.51 0.66
C CYS A 202 9.30 5.17 -0.65
N VAL A 203 10.02 6.19 -1.15
CA VAL A 203 9.66 6.86 -2.41
C VAL A 203 9.82 5.92 -3.60
N VAL A 204 10.94 5.21 -3.70
CA VAL A 204 11.22 4.30 -4.82
C VAL A 204 10.24 3.12 -4.83
N VAL A 205 9.87 2.58 -3.67
CA VAL A 205 8.89 1.47 -3.62
C VAL A 205 7.49 1.99 -3.96
N LEU A 206 7.07 3.12 -3.40
CA LEU A 206 5.72 3.66 -3.64
C LEU A 206 5.53 4.10 -5.09
N PHE A 207 6.40 4.97 -5.60
CA PHE A 207 6.26 5.58 -6.92
C PHE A 207 6.94 4.77 -8.04
N GLY A 208 7.92 3.92 -7.69
CA GLY A 208 8.55 2.99 -8.60
C GLY A 208 7.78 1.68 -8.62
N TYR A 209 7.95 0.81 -7.62
CA TYR A 209 7.37 -0.54 -7.65
C TYR A 209 5.83 -0.55 -7.78
N PHE A 210 5.11 0.09 -6.86
CA PHE A 210 3.64 0.16 -6.94
C PHE A 210 3.18 1.10 -8.06
N GLY A 211 3.91 2.21 -8.28
CA GLY A 211 3.62 3.14 -9.37
C GLY A 211 3.76 2.54 -10.77
N MET A 212 4.57 1.50 -10.97
CA MET A 212 4.79 0.86 -12.27
C MET A 212 3.66 -0.08 -12.71
N ALA A 213 2.67 -0.35 -11.88
CA ALA A 213 1.67 -1.37 -12.18
C ALA A 213 0.89 -1.11 -13.48
N GLY A 214 0.62 0.16 -13.82
CA GLY A 214 -0.05 0.56 -15.05
C GLY A 214 0.70 0.18 -16.34
N PHE A 215 2.01 -0.16 -16.27
CA PHE A 215 2.76 -0.73 -17.39
C PHE A 215 2.34 -2.18 -17.71
N MET A 216 1.59 -2.86 -16.82
CA MET A 216 1.22 -4.28 -16.93
C MET A 216 -0.14 -4.51 -17.62
N GLY A 217 -0.49 -3.70 -18.62
CA GLY A 217 -1.69 -3.94 -19.44
C GLY A 217 -3.01 -3.40 -18.88
N TYR A 218 -2.96 -2.30 -18.12
CA TYR A 218 -4.14 -1.61 -17.56
C TYR A 218 -4.66 -0.46 -18.43
N GLY A 219 -4.24 -0.37 -19.70
CA GLY A 219 -4.64 0.66 -20.65
C GLY A 219 -3.77 1.91 -20.67
N GLU A 220 -3.99 2.79 -21.65
CA GLU A 220 -3.14 3.96 -21.93
C GLU A 220 -3.12 4.98 -20.79
N ILE A 221 -4.25 5.21 -20.12
CA ILE A 221 -4.33 6.16 -19.01
C ILE A 221 -3.51 5.65 -17.82
N SER A 222 -3.69 4.40 -17.43
CA SER A 222 -2.92 3.76 -16.36
C SER A 222 -1.42 3.76 -16.68
N HIS A 223 -1.07 3.50 -17.94
CA HIS A 223 0.31 3.59 -18.44
C HIS A 223 0.90 5.01 -18.27
N PHE A 224 0.16 6.05 -18.67
CA PHE A 224 0.57 7.44 -18.48
C PHE A 224 0.75 7.82 -17.00
N LEU A 225 -0.16 7.36 -16.14
CA LEU A 225 -0.11 7.61 -14.69
C LEU A 225 1.10 6.89 -14.05
N SER A 226 1.44 5.69 -14.51
CA SER A 226 2.67 5.00 -14.11
C SER A 226 3.93 5.74 -14.56
N GLY A 227 3.98 6.21 -15.81
CA GLY A 227 5.09 7.02 -16.30
C GLY A 227 5.28 8.29 -15.47
N THR A 228 4.19 8.98 -15.16
CA THR A 228 4.19 10.18 -14.30
C THR A 228 4.70 9.85 -12.89
N SER A 229 4.26 8.73 -12.30
CA SER A 229 4.70 8.27 -10.98
C SER A 229 6.23 8.13 -10.90
N VAL A 230 6.83 7.47 -11.89
CA VAL A 230 8.28 7.25 -11.95
C VAL A 230 9.04 8.57 -12.11
N VAL A 231 8.56 9.47 -12.98
CA VAL A 231 9.17 10.79 -13.21
C VAL A 231 9.13 11.67 -11.96
N LEU A 232 8.13 11.50 -11.08
CA LEU A 232 8.00 12.28 -9.84
C LEU A 232 9.02 11.88 -8.75
N ILE A 233 9.66 10.72 -8.83
CA ILE A 233 10.58 10.20 -7.79
C ILE A 233 11.64 11.24 -7.37
N PRO A 234 12.42 11.87 -8.28
CA PRO A 234 13.43 12.84 -7.88
C PRO A 234 12.81 14.07 -7.20
N GLY A 235 11.66 14.54 -7.68
CA GLY A 235 10.94 15.67 -7.09
C GLY A 235 10.49 15.40 -5.66
N VAL A 236 9.89 14.24 -5.42
CA VAL A 236 9.45 13.82 -4.08
C VAL A 236 10.65 13.66 -3.14
N ILE A 237 11.76 13.05 -3.59
CA ILE A 237 13.00 12.94 -2.80
C ILE A 237 13.51 14.33 -2.39
N VAL A 238 13.53 15.28 -3.31
CA VAL A 238 14.01 16.66 -3.08
C VAL A 238 13.10 17.40 -2.08
N VAL A 239 11.79 17.22 -2.16
CA VAL A 239 10.80 17.84 -1.26
C VAL A 239 10.85 17.20 0.14
N CYS A 240 11.03 15.89 0.22
CA CYS A 240 11.05 15.12 1.46
C CYS A 240 12.45 14.96 2.08
N TRP A 241 13.46 15.65 1.53
CA TRP A 241 14.84 15.49 1.99
C TRP A 241 15.00 15.85 3.48
N PRO A 242 15.71 15.05 4.29
CA PRO A 242 15.72 15.23 5.75
C PRO A 242 16.24 16.58 6.28
N ILE A 243 16.96 17.35 5.46
CA ILE A 243 17.47 18.68 5.86
C ILE A 243 16.47 19.81 5.64
N ARG A 244 15.33 19.54 4.99
CA ARG A 244 14.31 20.54 4.68
C ARG A 244 13.74 21.12 5.97
N GLN A 245 13.45 22.42 5.95
CA GLN A 245 12.98 23.15 7.13
C GLN A 245 11.68 22.57 7.70
N TRP A 246 10.76 22.10 6.85
CA TRP A 246 9.52 21.49 7.32
C TRP A 246 9.79 20.16 8.06
N VAL A 247 10.74 19.34 7.59
CA VAL A 247 11.14 18.09 8.25
C VAL A 247 11.77 18.39 9.61
N LYS A 248 12.71 19.35 9.66
CA LYS A 248 13.34 19.78 10.91
C LYS A 248 12.31 20.28 11.93
N ARG A 249 11.40 21.18 11.52
CA ARG A 249 10.31 21.67 12.38
C ARG A 249 9.43 20.56 12.95
N GLN A 250 9.10 19.55 12.14
CA GLN A 250 8.34 18.40 12.61
C GLN A 250 9.14 17.59 13.64
N LEU A 251 10.41 17.28 13.36
CA LEU A 251 11.29 16.59 14.31
C LEU A 251 11.40 17.33 15.65
N ASP A 252 11.53 18.66 15.62
CA ASP A 252 11.62 19.49 16.81
C ASP A 252 10.31 19.44 17.62
N THR A 253 9.16 19.48 16.94
CA THR A 253 7.82 19.39 17.57
C THR A 253 7.64 18.08 18.34
N PHE A 254 8.10 16.95 17.77
CA PHE A 254 7.97 15.64 18.43
C PHE A 254 8.97 15.43 19.59
N ASN A 255 10.06 16.19 19.64
CA ASN A 255 11.06 16.09 20.71
C ASN A 255 10.72 16.92 21.94
N GLN A 256 9.71 17.79 21.89
CA GLN A 256 9.25 18.53 23.06
C GLN A 256 8.54 17.56 24.03
N PRO A 257 8.90 17.55 25.33
CA PRO A 257 8.23 16.71 26.31
C PRO A 257 6.75 17.09 26.40
N SER A 258 5.87 16.10 26.23
CA SER A 258 4.42 16.21 26.42
C SER A 258 4.06 16.33 27.89
#